data_AF-A0A9D7XN64-F1
#
_entry.id   AF-A0A9D7XN64-F1
#
_cell.length_a   1.000
_cell.length_b   1.000
_cell.length_c   1.000
_cell.angle_alpha   90.00
_cell.angle_beta   90.00
_cell.angle_gamma   90.00
#
_symmetry.space_group_name_H-M   'P 1'
#
loop_
_entity.id
_entity.type
_entity.pdbx_description
1 polymer ?
#
loop_
_entity_poly.entity_id
_entity_poly.type
_entity_poly.pdbx_seq_one_letter_code
_entity_poly.pdbx_strand_id
1 'polypeptide(L)'
;MIVHSTGGLVARAWLTARYRGMAEQCPMKRLLMLAPANYGSKLAATGKSLLGRVVKGYDNWFHTGQGILDDLELASPYQWELAQRDILMPIGSGNERYYGADRVWPFVIVGSHPYAGMLRQIVNEDGSDGTVRVCAANLNARGVTIDFSRPDPQDQFVEWDSRIECEVPLAVLPTRTHGSIVDPERADGSNREDIAETADEKALLGKLILEALGCSSFDAYRAIRQRWDDEVTEKTAERRLAPPDGSKADYFHQYFQLNAYVVDNHGKPVGDYFLEFFSDTRKAHEAANVFLHGEVIEDVKKNTRDPGLRNLYFDRTDLYDGYYRLLPKNTPPVLYMSISAASPGKNVSYFEREKMGAEAWVPVHLHGDSSRCWLRRNTTHYLKIIIPRMPATDVFKLARFQP
;
A
#
# COMPACT_ATOMS: atom_id res chain seq x y z
N MET A 1 -2.26 9.21 22.14
CA MET A 1 -2.53 7.76 22.05
C MET A 1 -1.34 7.10 21.40
N ILE A 2 -0.87 5.99 21.95
CA ILE A 2 0.20 5.17 21.36
C ILE A 2 -0.41 3.82 21.02
N VAL A 3 -0.25 3.36 19.80
CA VAL A 3 -0.77 2.07 19.32
C VAL A 3 0.31 1.30 18.58
N HIS A 4 0.18 -0.02 18.58
CA HIS A 4 1.06 -0.92 17.82
C HIS A 4 0.25 -1.82 16.88
N SER A 5 0.83 -2.16 15.73
CA SER A 5 0.26 -3.17 14.83
C SER A 5 -1.20 -2.88 14.44
N THR A 6 -2.11 -3.82 14.69
CA THR A 6 -3.56 -3.68 14.43
C THR A 6 -4.19 -2.51 15.19
N GLY A 7 -3.57 -2.04 16.28
CA GLY A 7 -4.03 -0.88 17.02
C GLY A 7 -4.10 0.40 16.17
N GLY A 8 -3.30 0.53 15.11
CA GLY A 8 -3.40 1.63 14.14
C GLY A 8 -4.76 1.63 13.42
N LEU A 9 -5.17 0.46 12.92
CA LEU A 9 -6.48 0.26 12.29
C LEU A 9 -7.62 0.58 13.26
N VAL A 10 -7.53 0.09 14.50
CA VAL A 10 -8.55 0.32 15.54
C VAL A 10 -8.66 1.80 15.91
N ALA A 11 -7.54 2.50 16.11
CA ALA A 11 -7.54 3.92 16.44
C ALA A 11 -8.17 4.78 15.35
N ARG A 12 -7.88 4.49 14.07
CA ARG A 12 -8.47 5.15 12.91
C ARG A 12 -9.98 4.89 12.80
N ALA A 13 -10.38 3.62 12.96
CA ALA A 13 -11.78 3.22 12.97
C ALA A 13 -12.56 3.91 14.09
N TRP A 14 -12.00 3.95 15.29
CA TRP A 14 -12.59 4.65 16.43
C TRP A 14 -12.70 6.15 16.17
N LEU A 15 -11.64 6.79 15.66
CA LEU A 15 -11.63 8.22 15.36
C LEU A 15 -12.75 8.60 14.38
N THR A 16 -12.85 7.86 13.27
CA THR A 16 -13.84 8.12 12.22
C THR A 16 -15.27 7.77 12.61
N ALA A 17 -15.47 6.76 13.47
CA ALA A 17 -16.79 6.40 13.96
C ALA A 17 -17.26 7.34 15.08
N ARG A 18 -16.40 7.61 16.07
CA ARG A 18 -16.78 8.33 17.30
C ARG A 18 -16.81 9.83 17.13
N TYR A 19 -15.94 10.39 16.27
CA TYR A 19 -15.81 11.83 16.05
C TYR A 19 -16.23 12.24 14.64
N ARG A 20 -17.13 11.48 14.01
CA ARG A 20 -17.71 11.82 12.71
C ARG A 20 -18.39 13.19 12.78
N GLY A 21 -17.96 14.12 11.93
CA GLY A 21 -18.47 15.49 11.91
C GLY A 21 -18.09 16.35 13.12
N MET A 22 -17.20 15.88 13.99
CA MET A 22 -16.76 16.57 15.22
C MET A 22 -15.27 16.32 15.51
N ALA A 23 -14.44 16.20 14.47
CA ALA A 23 -13.03 15.80 14.59
C ALA A 23 -12.20 16.77 15.46
N GLU A 24 -12.53 18.06 15.43
CA GLU A 24 -11.94 19.12 16.25
C GLU A 24 -12.17 18.91 17.76
N GLN A 25 -13.28 18.24 18.12
CA GLN A 25 -13.61 17.89 19.51
C GLN A 25 -12.88 16.65 20.01
N CYS A 26 -12.09 15.98 19.15
CA CYS A 26 -11.32 14.81 19.56
C CYS A 26 -10.24 15.21 20.60
N PRO A 27 -10.23 14.57 21.79
CA PRO A 27 -9.22 14.85 22.82
C PRO A 27 -7.85 14.28 22.45
N MET A 28 -7.79 13.31 21.52
CA MET A 28 -6.54 12.73 21.04
C MET A 28 -5.84 13.72 20.09
N LYS A 29 -4.91 14.52 20.60
CA LYS A 29 -4.13 15.43 19.76
C LYS A 29 -2.97 14.76 19.02
N ARG A 30 -2.36 13.72 19.60
CA ARG A 30 -1.24 12.97 19.00
C ARG A 30 -1.57 11.49 18.92
N LEU A 31 -1.45 10.91 17.73
CA LEU A 31 -1.61 9.49 17.47
C LEU A 31 -0.27 8.92 17.01
N LEU A 32 0.48 8.32 17.93
CA LEU A 32 1.74 7.67 17.63
C LEU A 32 1.48 6.20 17.32
N MET A 33 1.87 5.77 16.12
CA MET A 33 1.68 4.43 15.62
C MET A 33 3.04 3.74 15.45
N LEU A 34 3.25 2.65 16.19
CA LEU A 34 4.42 1.80 16.09
C LEU A 34 4.09 0.59 15.21
N ALA A 35 4.74 0.47 14.07
CA ALA A 35 4.51 -0.58 13.08
C ALA A 35 3.01 -0.84 12.76
N PRO A 36 2.19 0.19 12.47
CA PRO A 36 0.76 0.01 12.27
C PRO A 36 0.46 -0.77 10.98
N ALA A 37 -0.54 -1.66 11.01
CA ALA A 37 -1.05 -2.32 9.80
C ALA A 37 -2.10 -1.44 9.08
N ASN A 38 -1.74 -0.19 8.74
CA ASN A 38 -2.68 0.81 8.21
C ASN A 38 -3.36 0.37 6.91
N TYR A 39 -2.63 -0.34 6.06
CA TYR A 39 -3.07 -0.85 4.75
C TYR A 39 -2.79 -2.34 4.56
N GLY A 40 -2.84 -3.07 5.67
CA GLY A 40 -2.85 -4.53 5.69
C GLY A 40 -1.50 -5.17 5.93
N SER A 41 -1.53 -6.50 6.00
CA SER A 41 -0.35 -7.33 6.21
C SER A 41 -0.53 -8.68 5.52
N LYS A 42 0.56 -9.25 5.00
CA LYS A 42 0.57 -10.60 4.42
C LYS A 42 0.23 -11.67 5.47
N LEU A 43 0.64 -11.45 6.72
CA LEU A 43 0.38 -12.36 7.84
C LEU A 43 -1.11 -12.54 8.12
N ALA A 44 -1.99 -11.65 7.67
CA ALA A 44 -3.42 -11.84 7.80
C ALA A 44 -3.93 -13.13 7.11
N ALA A 45 -3.34 -13.52 5.97
CA ALA A 45 -3.70 -14.76 5.28
C ALA A 45 -3.05 -16.00 5.90
N THR A 46 -1.79 -15.90 6.35
CA THR A 46 -1.08 -17.00 7.04
C THR A 46 -1.61 -17.20 8.47
N GLY A 47 -2.08 -16.14 9.10
CA GLY A 47 -2.78 -16.17 10.38
C GLY A 47 -4.03 -17.01 10.31
N LYS A 48 -4.80 -16.98 9.21
CA LYS A 48 -5.96 -17.87 9.00
C LYS A 48 -5.56 -19.35 8.98
N SER A 49 -4.42 -19.71 8.38
CA SER A 49 -3.94 -21.10 8.33
C SER A 49 -3.25 -21.56 9.63
N LEU A 50 -2.60 -20.64 10.36
CA LEU A 50 -2.00 -20.88 11.68
C LEU A 50 -3.04 -20.92 12.81
N LEU A 51 -4.10 -20.10 12.74
CA LEU A 51 -5.23 -20.18 13.66
C LEU A 51 -5.83 -21.58 13.66
N GLY A 52 -5.91 -22.22 12.49
CA GLY A 52 -6.33 -23.62 12.37
C GLY A 52 -5.51 -24.61 13.22
N ARG A 53 -4.27 -24.28 13.61
CA ARG A 53 -3.44 -25.09 14.52
C ARG A 53 -3.61 -24.73 16.00
N VAL A 54 -4.11 -23.52 16.32
CA VAL A 54 -4.38 -23.04 17.69
C VAL A 54 -5.81 -23.40 18.16
N VAL A 55 -6.66 -23.89 17.25
CA VAL A 55 -8.03 -24.40 17.52
C VAL A 55 -8.11 -25.56 18.54
N LYS A 56 -7.00 -26.07 19.07
CA LYS A 56 -7.02 -27.03 20.19
C LYS A 56 -7.26 -26.43 21.59
N GLY A 57 -7.48 -25.12 21.72
CA GLY A 57 -8.04 -24.60 22.97
C GLY A 57 -8.19 -23.09 23.00
N TYR A 58 -9.40 -22.59 22.78
CA TYR A 58 -10.01 -21.45 23.47
C TYR A 58 -11.39 -21.12 22.86
N ASP A 59 -12.45 -21.82 23.27
CA ASP A 59 -13.80 -21.54 22.78
C ASP A 59 -14.27 -20.11 23.12
N ASN A 60 -14.79 -19.40 22.10
CA ASN A 60 -15.51 -18.10 22.12
C ASN A 60 -14.80 -16.80 21.66
N TRP A 61 -13.55 -16.83 21.18
CA TRP A 61 -12.86 -15.62 20.64
C TRP A 61 -12.52 -15.65 19.13
N PHE A 62 -12.90 -16.74 18.44
CA PHE A 62 -12.43 -17.02 17.08
C PHE A 62 -13.13 -16.21 15.98
N HIS A 63 -14.43 -15.91 16.09
CA HIS A 63 -15.15 -15.17 15.06
C HIS A 63 -14.72 -13.69 14.95
N THR A 64 -14.44 -13.05 16.08
CA THR A 64 -13.90 -11.68 16.13
C THR A 64 -12.47 -11.61 15.59
N GLY A 65 -11.66 -12.65 15.84
CA GLY A 65 -10.32 -12.77 15.27
C GLY A 65 -10.34 -12.92 13.74
N GLN A 66 -11.25 -13.75 13.21
CA GLN A 66 -11.39 -13.93 11.76
C GLN A 66 -11.82 -12.64 11.05
N GLY A 67 -12.75 -11.87 11.63
CA GLY A 67 -13.18 -10.59 11.07
C GLY A 67 -12.02 -9.58 10.96
N ILE A 68 -11.23 -9.44 12.02
CA ILE A 68 -10.05 -8.56 12.01
C ILE A 68 -9.00 -9.04 10.99
N LEU A 69 -8.81 -10.35 10.83
CA LEU A 69 -7.88 -10.89 9.82
C LEU A 69 -8.39 -10.69 8.40
N ASP A 70 -9.69 -10.75 8.17
CA ASP A 70 -10.29 -10.39 6.88
C ASP A 70 -10.09 -8.89 6.59
N ASP A 71 -10.21 -8.03 7.61
CA ASP A 71 -10.00 -6.59 7.49
C ASP A 71 -8.52 -6.22 7.31
N LEU A 72 -7.59 -6.99 7.89
CA LEU A 72 -6.15 -6.82 7.74
C LEU A 72 -5.58 -7.43 6.46
N GLU A 73 -6.38 -8.22 5.75
CA GLU A 73 -5.97 -8.77 4.46
C GLU A 73 -5.63 -7.61 3.51
N LEU A 74 -4.52 -7.76 2.80
CA LEU A 74 -4.09 -6.76 1.81
C LEU A 74 -5.22 -6.49 0.81
N ALA A 75 -5.44 -5.19 0.56
CA ALA A 75 -6.53 -4.69 -0.26
C ALA A 75 -7.93 -5.13 0.22
N SER A 76 -8.16 -5.24 1.54
CA SER A 76 -9.50 -5.56 2.05
C SER A 76 -10.52 -4.46 1.73
N PRO A 77 -11.81 -4.81 1.55
CA PRO A 77 -12.88 -3.83 1.38
C PRO A 77 -12.95 -2.84 2.55
N TYR A 78 -12.74 -3.31 3.78
CA TYR A 78 -12.78 -2.48 4.97
C TYR A 78 -11.65 -1.44 4.99
N GLN A 79 -10.43 -1.81 4.64
CA GLN A 79 -9.32 -0.86 4.55
C GLN A 79 -9.54 0.19 3.48
N TRP A 80 -10.21 -0.18 2.38
CA TRP A 80 -10.59 0.79 1.37
C TRP A 80 -11.61 1.80 1.88
N GLU A 81 -12.65 1.30 2.53
CA GLU A 81 -13.68 2.13 3.12
C GLU A 81 -13.08 3.07 4.17
N LEU A 82 -12.23 2.54 5.05
CA LEU A 82 -11.56 3.34 6.08
C LEU A 82 -10.67 4.40 5.43
N ALA A 83 -9.82 4.04 4.46
CA ALA A 83 -8.97 5.00 3.75
C ALA A 83 -9.79 6.12 3.09
N GLN A 84 -10.94 5.82 2.48
CA GLN A 84 -11.84 6.85 1.92
C GLN A 84 -12.54 7.69 2.98
N ARG A 85 -12.68 7.20 4.22
CA ARG A 85 -13.26 7.94 5.35
C ARG A 85 -12.26 8.93 5.95
N ASP A 86 -10.98 8.56 6.12
CA ASP A 86 -10.01 9.38 6.86
C ASP A 86 -8.80 9.92 6.10
N ILE A 87 -8.41 9.29 4.98
CA ILE A 87 -7.20 9.66 4.23
C ILE A 87 -7.48 10.20 2.84
N LEU A 88 -8.35 9.54 2.08
CA LEU A 88 -8.54 9.77 0.65
C LEU A 88 -9.92 10.35 0.38
N MET A 89 -9.98 11.24 -0.61
CA MET A 89 -11.20 11.91 -1.04
C MET A 89 -11.40 11.67 -2.55
N PRO A 90 -11.99 10.52 -2.93
CA PRO A 90 -12.44 10.30 -4.30
C PRO A 90 -13.41 11.39 -4.77
N ILE A 91 -13.53 11.59 -6.09
CA ILE A 91 -14.47 12.54 -6.68
C ILE A 91 -15.88 12.35 -6.11
N GLY A 92 -16.51 13.45 -5.70
CA GLY A 92 -17.86 13.46 -5.11
C GLY A 92 -17.93 13.11 -3.63
N SER A 93 -16.78 12.96 -2.96
CA SER A 93 -16.72 12.76 -1.51
C SER A 93 -16.99 14.05 -0.72
N GLY A 94 -17.48 13.91 0.51
CA GLY A 94 -17.56 15.01 1.47
C GLY A 94 -16.18 15.51 1.92
N ASN A 95 -16.13 16.71 2.52
CA ASN A 95 -14.90 17.41 2.89
C ASN A 95 -14.43 17.13 4.34
N GLU A 96 -14.91 16.07 4.97
CA GLU A 96 -14.53 15.73 6.35
C GLU A 96 -13.03 15.41 6.44
N ARG A 97 -12.37 15.98 7.46
CA ARG A 97 -10.96 15.72 7.76
C ARG A 97 -10.83 15.19 9.19
N TYR A 98 -9.82 14.36 9.45
CA TYR A 98 -9.54 13.90 10.82
C TYR A 98 -8.14 14.30 11.28
N TYR A 99 -7.34 14.81 10.35
CA TYR A 99 -5.94 15.15 10.54
C TYR A 99 -5.65 16.55 10.01
N GLY A 100 -5.07 17.40 10.85
CA GLY A 100 -4.86 18.82 10.54
C GLY A 100 -4.51 19.66 11.76
N ALA A 101 -4.27 20.95 11.57
CA ALA A 101 -3.74 21.84 12.60
C ALA A 101 -4.56 21.87 13.89
N ASP A 102 -5.89 21.80 13.77
CA ASP A 102 -6.86 21.80 14.86
C ASP A 102 -7.37 20.40 15.26
N ARG A 103 -6.90 19.35 14.57
CA ARG A 103 -7.35 17.95 14.69
C ARG A 103 -6.24 17.03 15.19
N VAL A 104 -6.28 15.75 14.84
CA VAL A 104 -5.31 14.73 15.29
C VAL A 104 -4.03 14.84 14.47
N TRP A 105 -2.86 14.71 15.13
CA TRP A 105 -1.55 14.64 14.48
C TRP A 105 -1.02 13.20 14.55
N PRO A 106 -1.09 12.44 13.44
CA PRO A 106 -0.56 11.08 13.39
C PRO A 106 0.97 11.09 13.24
N PHE A 107 1.64 10.07 13.77
CA PHE A 107 3.07 9.81 13.57
C PHE A 107 3.25 8.31 13.35
N VAL A 108 4.09 7.91 12.40
CA VAL A 108 4.35 6.50 12.09
C VAL A 108 5.83 6.20 12.28
N ILE A 109 6.13 5.20 13.11
CA ILE A 109 7.47 4.62 13.23
C ILE A 109 7.36 3.15 12.85
N VAL A 110 8.18 2.66 11.95
CA VAL A 110 8.17 1.26 11.49
C VAL A 110 9.59 0.77 11.31
N GLY A 111 9.82 -0.54 11.45
CA GLY A 111 11.09 -1.16 11.12
C GLY A 111 11.23 -1.47 9.63
N SER A 112 12.45 -1.67 9.16
CA SER A 112 12.74 -2.28 7.85
C SER A 112 13.46 -3.62 7.97
N HIS A 113 13.74 -4.08 9.19
CA HIS A 113 14.46 -5.33 9.39
C HIS A 113 13.47 -6.49 9.54
N PRO A 114 13.61 -7.56 8.75
CA PRO A 114 12.77 -8.75 8.89
C PRO A 114 13.17 -9.58 10.13
N TYR A 115 12.36 -10.56 10.54
CA TYR A 115 12.73 -11.43 11.67
C TYR A 115 13.92 -12.34 11.33
N ALA A 116 14.91 -12.45 12.22
CA ALA A 116 16.09 -13.30 12.00
C ALA A 116 15.88 -14.80 12.34
N GLY A 117 14.86 -15.16 13.12
CA GLY A 117 14.66 -16.56 13.58
C GLY A 117 13.98 -17.48 12.54
N MET A 118 14.51 -18.70 12.34
CA MET A 118 14.12 -19.67 11.28
C MET A 118 12.60 -19.87 11.08
N LEU A 119 11.78 -19.97 12.13
CA LEU A 119 10.33 -20.20 11.99
C LEU A 119 9.55 -18.94 11.56
N ARG A 120 10.05 -17.74 11.90
CA ARG A 120 9.42 -16.46 11.57
C ARG A 120 9.86 -15.92 10.21
N GLN A 121 10.96 -16.43 9.66
CA GLN A 121 11.45 -16.07 8.34
C GLN A 121 10.49 -16.43 7.19
N ILE A 122 9.64 -17.44 7.39
CA ILE A 122 8.71 -17.96 6.36
C ILE A 122 7.70 -16.89 5.90
N VAL A 123 7.49 -15.83 6.69
CA VAL A 123 6.53 -14.74 6.40
C VAL A 123 7.22 -13.40 6.15
N ASN A 124 8.55 -13.36 6.14
CA ASN A 124 9.29 -12.15 5.86
C ASN A 124 9.09 -11.75 4.40
N GLU A 125 8.96 -10.45 4.20
CA GLU A 125 9.08 -9.81 2.89
C GLU A 125 10.12 -8.71 3.03
N ASP A 126 10.94 -8.51 2.02
CA ASP A 126 11.86 -7.38 2.00
C ASP A 126 11.05 -6.07 1.95
N GLY A 127 11.60 -5.00 2.53
CA GLY A 127 10.84 -3.76 2.75
C GLY A 127 9.75 -3.84 3.82
N SER A 128 9.83 -4.82 4.72
CA SER A 128 8.93 -4.96 5.87
C SER A 128 9.68 -5.09 7.18
N ASP A 129 8.99 -4.86 8.29
CA ASP A 129 9.49 -5.17 9.63
C ASP A 129 9.37 -6.67 10.00
N GLY A 130 9.15 -7.54 9.02
CA GLY A 130 8.83 -8.96 9.20
C GLY A 130 7.34 -9.24 9.44
N THR A 131 6.46 -8.24 9.45
CA THR A 131 5.00 -8.43 9.51
C THR A 131 4.24 -7.45 8.64
N VAL A 132 4.60 -6.17 8.68
CA VAL A 132 3.94 -5.10 7.94
C VAL A 132 4.96 -4.46 7.01
N ARG A 133 4.62 -4.37 5.73
CA ARG A 133 5.42 -3.64 4.72
C ARG A 133 5.50 -2.18 5.13
N VAL A 134 6.66 -1.54 4.96
CA VAL A 134 6.86 -0.11 5.28
C VAL A 134 5.81 0.75 4.56
N CYS A 135 5.52 0.45 3.29
CA CYS A 135 4.50 1.15 2.52
C CYS A 135 3.06 0.93 3.02
N ALA A 136 2.79 -0.20 3.68
CA ALA A 136 1.49 -0.50 4.29
C ALA A 136 1.33 0.13 5.68
N ALA A 137 2.45 0.44 6.35
CA ALA A 137 2.46 1.16 7.62
C ALA A 137 2.35 2.67 7.44
N ASN A 138 3.01 3.24 6.43
CA ASN A 138 2.93 4.67 6.11
C ASN A 138 1.47 5.08 5.89
N LEU A 139 0.99 6.11 6.59
CA LEU A 139 -0.39 6.59 6.48
C LEU A 139 -0.62 7.46 5.23
N ASN A 140 0.43 8.02 4.61
CA ASN A 140 0.37 8.91 3.45
C ASN A 140 -0.01 8.16 2.16
N ALA A 141 -1.24 7.67 2.04
CA ALA A 141 -1.70 7.02 0.83
C ALA A 141 -2.05 8.03 -0.27
N ARG A 142 -1.98 7.58 -1.52
CA ARG A 142 -2.48 8.31 -2.69
C ARG A 142 -3.59 7.52 -3.37
N GLY A 143 -4.49 8.22 -4.04
CA GLY A 143 -5.63 7.61 -4.71
C GLY A 143 -5.79 8.09 -6.14
N VAL A 144 -6.30 7.24 -7.02
CA VAL A 144 -6.66 7.62 -8.38
C VAL A 144 -7.84 6.80 -8.88
N THR A 145 -8.63 7.38 -9.79
CA THR A 145 -9.54 6.64 -10.66
C THR A 145 -9.00 6.65 -12.09
N ILE A 146 -8.93 5.46 -12.69
CA ILE A 146 -8.65 5.27 -14.11
C ILE A 146 -9.92 4.77 -14.80
N ASP A 147 -10.54 5.58 -15.65
CA ASP A 147 -11.81 5.26 -16.32
C ASP A 147 -11.61 4.98 -17.81
N PHE A 148 -11.35 3.72 -18.16
CA PHE A 148 -11.20 3.25 -19.54
C PHE A 148 -12.52 3.27 -20.33
N SER A 149 -13.65 3.63 -19.71
CA SER A 149 -14.89 3.88 -20.45
C SER A 149 -14.97 5.29 -21.04
N ARG A 150 -14.05 6.19 -20.67
CA ARG A 150 -13.95 7.54 -21.22
C ARG A 150 -13.19 7.55 -22.54
N PRO A 151 -13.70 8.27 -23.56
CA PRO A 151 -13.07 8.31 -24.88
C PRO A 151 -11.80 9.16 -24.92
N ASP A 152 -11.67 10.18 -24.07
CA ASP A 152 -10.49 11.05 -24.02
C ASP A 152 -9.48 10.53 -22.98
N PRO A 153 -8.24 10.17 -23.39
CA PRO A 153 -7.17 9.77 -22.47
C PRO A 153 -6.88 10.76 -21.35
N GLN A 154 -7.12 12.07 -21.55
CA GLN A 154 -6.91 13.08 -20.52
C GLN A 154 -7.92 12.99 -19.38
N ASP A 155 -9.14 12.54 -19.67
CA ASP A 155 -10.21 12.35 -18.68
C ASP A 155 -10.16 10.97 -18.00
N GLN A 156 -9.28 10.07 -18.47
CA GLN A 156 -9.19 8.73 -17.92
C GLN A 156 -8.56 8.72 -16.53
N PHE A 157 -7.57 9.58 -16.24
CA PHE A 157 -6.81 9.56 -14.99
C PHE A 157 -7.16 10.74 -14.09
N VAL A 158 -7.83 10.46 -12.97
CA VAL A 158 -8.21 11.50 -12.00
C VAL A 158 -7.68 11.16 -10.61
N GLU A 159 -6.71 11.94 -10.13
CA GLU A 159 -6.17 11.82 -8.78
C GLU A 159 -7.25 12.17 -7.74
N TRP A 160 -7.19 11.47 -6.61
CA TRP A 160 -8.04 11.76 -5.46
C TRP A 160 -7.36 12.80 -4.57
N ASP A 161 -8.17 13.68 -3.99
CA ASP A 161 -7.69 14.62 -2.99
C ASP A 161 -7.35 13.90 -1.67
N SER A 162 -6.59 14.59 -0.81
CA SER A 162 -6.25 14.11 0.53
C SER A 162 -7.15 14.74 1.59
N ARG A 163 -7.55 13.92 2.57
CA ARG A 163 -8.19 14.36 3.82
C ARG A 163 -7.17 14.76 4.89
N ILE A 164 -5.88 14.53 4.64
CA ILE A 164 -4.79 14.94 5.52
C ILE A 164 -4.29 16.32 5.09
N GLU A 165 -4.26 17.28 6.01
CA GLU A 165 -3.80 18.65 5.72
C GLU A 165 -2.29 18.72 5.42
N CYS A 166 -1.49 17.86 6.04
CA CYS A 166 -0.05 17.79 5.88
C CYS A 166 0.38 16.33 5.96
N GLU A 167 1.36 15.93 5.14
CA GLU A 167 1.91 14.58 5.19
C GLU A 167 2.32 14.17 6.61
N VAL A 168 2.03 12.92 6.91
CA VAL A 168 2.29 12.27 8.19
C VAL A 168 3.78 11.97 8.32
N PRO A 169 4.45 12.33 9.42
CA PRO A 169 5.81 11.89 9.70
C PRO A 169 5.90 10.36 9.66
N LEU A 170 6.81 9.86 8.84
CA LEU A 170 7.20 8.45 8.75
C LEU A 170 8.69 8.34 9.11
N ALA A 171 8.99 7.51 10.09
CA ALA A 171 10.35 7.10 10.41
C ALA A 171 10.50 5.60 10.14
N VAL A 172 11.40 5.25 9.23
CA VAL A 172 11.79 3.86 8.97
C VAL A 172 13.07 3.57 9.73
N LEU A 173 13.04 2.61 10.64
CA LEU A 173 14.19 2.24 11.48
C LEU A 173 14.94 1.05 10.88
N PRO A 174 16.27 1.13 10.74
CA PRO A 174 17.06 0.13 10.01
C PRO A 174 17.21 -1.19 10.76
N THR A 175 17.05 -1.17 12.09
CA THR A 175 17.42 -2.27 12.99
C THR A 175 16.24 -2.79 13.81
N ARG A 176 15.02 -2.37 13.47
CA ARG A 176 13.81 -2.80 14.17
C ARG A 176 13.00 -3.80 13.36
N THR A 177 12.49 -4.79 14.06
CA THR A 177 11.46 -5.72 13.59
C THR A 177 10.10 -5.29 14.15
N HIS A 178 9.04 -5.95 13.70
CA HIS A 178 7.69 -5.73 14.20
C HIS A 178 7.57 -5.98 15.71
N GLY A 179 8.40 -6.90 16.24
CA GLY A 179 8.47 -7.22 17.66
C GLY A 179 9.37 -6.27 18.43
N SER A 180 10.58 -6.01 17.93
CA SER A 180 11.55 -5.19 18.66
C SER A 180 11.20 -3.70 18.71
N ILE A 181 10.25 -3.24 17.91
CA ILE A 181 9.73 -1.86 18.02
C ILE A 181 8.91 -1.60 19.30
N VAL A 182 8.38 -2.64 19.95
CA VAL A 182 7.68 -2.54 21.25
C VAL A 182 8.42 -3.23 22.39
N ASP A 183 9.39 -4.08 22.05
CA ASP A 183 10.25 -4.80 22.99
C ASP A 183 11.71 -4.68 22.51
N PRO A 184 12.35 -3.49 22.67
CA PRO A 184 13.65 -3.19 22.06
C PRO A 184 14.77 -4.14 22.45
N GLU A 185 14.68 -4.75 23.64
CA GLU A 185 15.64 -5.73 24.13
C GLU A 185 15.71 -6.98 23.25
N ARG A 186 14.69 -7.28 22.42
CA ARG A 186 14.69 -8.42 21.48
C ARG A 186 15.78 -8.34 20.41
N ALA A 187 16.18 -7.12 20.04
CA ALA A 187 17.22 -6.92 19.03
C ALA A 187 18.58 -7.43 19.54
N ASP A 188 18.83 -7.39 20.85
CA ASP A 188 20.10 -7.81 21.45
C ASP A 188 20.32 -9.34 21.24
N GLY A 189 21.56 -9.75 20.93
CA GLY A 189 21.93 -11.13 20.58
C GLY A 189 21.64 -12.20 21.63
N SER A 190 21.51 -11.83 22.91
CA SER A 190 21.06 -12.73 23.97
C SER A 190 19.56 -13.03 23.93
N ASN A 191 18.78 -12.24 23.17
CA ASN A 191 17.33 -12.12 23.29
C ASN A 191 16.52 -12.48 22.02
N ARG A 192 17.14 -13.24 21.10
CA ARG A 192 16.54 -14.07 20.02
C ARG A 192 16.62 -13.53 18.57
N GLU A 193 16.87 -12.24 18.32
CA GLU A 193 16.92 -11.71 16.94
C GLU A 193 18.34 -11.34 16.45
N ASP A 194 19.29 -11.07 17.36
CA ASP A 194 20.73 -10.85 17.04
C ASP A 194 20.98 -9.82 15.93
N ILE A 195 20.27 -8.69 16.02
CA ILE A 195 20.42 -7.56 15.09
C ILE A 195 21.48 -6.62 15.66
N ALA A 196 22.55 -6.39 14.90
CA ALA A 196 23.61 -5.48 15.31
C ALA A 196 23.10 -4.03 15.39
N GLU A 197 23.26 -3.39 16.55
CA GLU A 197 22.90 -1.99 16.78
C GLU A 197 24.04 -1.21 17.47
N THR A 198 24.29 -0.01 16.98
CA THR A 198 25.03 1.04 17.64
C THR A 198 24.22 1.66 18.78
N ALA A 199 24.89 2.34 19.71
CA ALA A 199 24.22 3.05 20.80
C ALA A 199 23.21 4.11 20.30
N ASP A 200 23.51 4.78 19.19
CA ASP A 200 22.61 5.78 18.60
C ASP A 200 21.36 5.16 17.98
N GLU A 201 21.48 4.04 17.29
CA GLU A 201 20.32 3.27 16.77
C GLU A 201 19.45 2.73 17.88
N LYS A 202 20.07 2.27 18.98
CA LYS A 202 19.35 1.84 20.18
C LYS A 202 18.54 2.98 20.80
N ALA A 203 19.11 4.18 20.86
CA ALA A 203 18.45 5.36 21.40
C ALA A 203 17.41 5.98 20.45
N LEU A 204 17.53 5.75 19.13
CA LEU A 204 16.75 6.45 18.10
C LEU A 204 15.24 6.27 18.28
N LEU A 205 14.77 5.05 18.53
CA LEU A 205 13.34 4.78 18.75
C LEU A 205 12.78 5.65 19.89
N GLY A 206 13.46 5.70 21.03
CA GLY A 206 13.07 6.54 22.17
C GLY A 206 13.06 8.03 21.84
N LYS A 207 14.08 8.51 21.12
CA LYS A 207 14.17 9.91 20.66
C LYS A 207 12.95 10.29 19.80
N LEU A 208 12.58 9.45 18.82
CA LEU A 208 11.45 9.70 17.93
C LEU A 208 10.10 9.66 18.68
N ILE A 209 9.93 8.71 19.60
CA ILE A 209 8.72 8.63 20.44
C ILE A 209 8.57 9.92 21.26
N LEU A 210 9.63 10.38 21.92
CA LEU A 210 9.61 11.59 22.74
C LEU A 210 9.39 12.84 21.88
N GLU A 211 9.98 12.92 20.69
CA GLU A 211 9.76 14.01 19.75
C GLU A 211 8.30 14.08 19.27
N ALA A 212 7.70 12.94 18.91
CA ALA A 212 6.30 12.86 18.51
C ALA A 212 5.36 13.30 19.65
N LEU A 213 5.59 12.81 20.86
CA LEU A 213 4.77 13.15 22.04
C LEU A 213 4.97 14.61 22.50
N GLY A 214 6.18 15.14 22.35
CA GLY A 214 6.56 16.50 22.71
C GLY A 214 6.26 17.57 21.64
N CYS A 215 5.85 17.16 20.43
CA CYS A 215 5.53 18.06 19.32
C CYS A 215 4.50 19.11 19.74
N SER A 216 4.86 20.39 19.92
CA SER A 216 4.03 21.39 20.60
C SER A 216 3.11 22.20 19.68
N SER A 217 3.41 22.25 18.38
CA SER A 217 2.67 23.04 17.39
C SER A 217 2.61 22.32 16.04
N PHE A 218 1.70 22.76 15.18
CA PHE A 218 1.59 22.19 13.84
C PHE A 218 2.77 22.59 12.92
N ASP A 219 3.44 23.71 13.19
CA ASP A 219 4.72 24.04 12.56
C ASP A 219 5.82 23.05 12.97
N ALA A 220 5.88 22.70 14.26
CA ALA A 220 6.80 21.67 14.73
C ALA A 220 6.47 20.30 14.10
N TYR A 221 5.19 19.99 13.91
CA TYR A 221 4.76 18.78 13.21
C TYR A 221 5.29 18.71 11.77
N ARG A 222 5.17 19.81 11.00
CA ARG A 222 5.74 19.93 9.64
C ARG A 222 7.25 19.75 9.64
N ALA A 223 7.94 20.38 10.59
CA ALA A 223 9.40 20.25 10.73
C ALA A 223 9.82 18.82 11.09
N ILE A 224 9.06 18.14 11.95
CA ILE A 224 9.29 16.72 12.29
C ILE A 224 9.09 15.83 11.05
N ARG A 225 8.04 16.06 10.24
CA ARG A 225 7.83 15.32 8.99
C ARG A 225 9.04 15.41 8.07
N GLN A 226 9.58 16.61 7.86
CA GLN A 226 10.73 16.79 6.98
C GLN A 226 11.96 16.08 7.55
N ARG A 227 12.22 16.27 8.84
CA ARG A 227 13.38 15.69 9.52
C ARG A 227 13.36 14.17 9.55
N TRP A 228 12.20 13.55 9.81
CA TRP A 228 12.08 12.08 9.83
C TRP A 228 12.28 11.47 8.44
N ASP A 229 11.89 12.18 7.38
CA ASP A 229 12.16 11.73 6.01
C ASP A 229 13.66 11.81 5.72
N ASP A 230 14.25 12.99 5.88
CA ASP A 230 15.66 13.24 5.51
C ASP A 230 16.66 12.51 6.42
N GLU A 231 16.45 12.54 7.74
CA GLU A 231 17.45 12.09 8.71
C GLU A 231 17.25 10.66 9.21
N VAL A 232 16.09 10.05 8.93
CA VAL A 232 15.78 8.69 9.40
C VAL A 232 15.43 7.77 8.23
N THR A 233 14.41 8.12 7.44
CA THR A 233 13.89 7.23 6.39
C THR A 233 14.86 7.14 5.20
N GLU A 234 15.35 8.25 4.68
CA GLU A 234 16.32 8.25 3.57
C GLU A 234 17.67 7.67 4.00
N LYS A 235 18.19 8.02 5.19
CA LYS A 235 19.42 7.41 5.72
C LYS A 235 19.30 5.91 5.94
N THR A 236 18.11 5.41 6.28
CA THR A 236 17.87 3.97 6.35
C THR A 236 17.96 3.33 4.98
N ALA A 237 17.39 3.96 3.95
CA ALA A 237 17.48 3.46 2.57
C ALA A 237 18.91 3.49 2.01
N GLU A 238 19.73 4.48 2.39
CA GLU A 238 21.15 4.58 1.98
C GLU A 238 21.99 3.37 2.42
N ARG A 239 21.57 2.64 3.45
CA ARG A 239 22.28 1.44 3.93
C ARG A 239 22.37 0.33 2.90
N ARG A 240 21.49 0.30 1.91
CA ARG A 240 21.58 -0.66 0.79
C ARG A 240 22.92 -0.59 0.06
N LEU A 241 23.59 0.58 0.08
CA LEU A 241 24.87 0.80 -0.59
C LEU A 241 26.04 0.09 0.11
N ALA A 242 25.92 -0.10 1.43
CA ALA A 242 26.89 -0.82 2.25
C ALA A 242 26.13 -1.48 3.43
N PRO A 243 25.41 -2.60 3.19
CA PRO A 243 24.60 -3.23 4.21
C PRO A 243 25.47 -3.69 5.39
N PRO A 244 25.05 -3.49 6.64
CA PRO A 244 25.74 -4.02 7.80
C PRO A 244 25.85 -5.55 7.77
N ASP A 245 26.84 -6.11 8.47
CA ASP A 245 26.99 -7.56 8.62
C ASP A 245 25.70 -8.20 9.14
N GLY A 246 25.29 -9.31 8.53
CA GLY A 246 24.04 -10.01 8.86
C GLY A 246 22.78 -9.43 8.21
N SER A 247 22.87 -8.30 7.49
CA SER A 247 21.78 -7.71 6.70
C SER A 247 21.99 -7.90 5.20
N LYS A 248 20.91 -7.78 4.42
CA LYS A 248 20.96 -7.71 2.94
C LYS A 248 20.60 -6.30 2.47
N ALA A 249 21.02 -5.95 1.25
CA ALA A 249 20.66 -4.65 0.65
C ALA A 249 19.14 -4.48 0.54
N ASP A 250 18.44 -5.54 0.17
CA ASP A 250 16.99 -5.60 -0.09
C ASP A 250 16.16 -5.21 1.15
N TYR A 251 16.70 -5.42 2.37
CA TYR A 251 16.05 -4.99 3.61
C TYR A 251 15.91 -3.46 3.69
N PHE A 252 16.79 -2.74 3.01
CA PHE A 252 16.86 -1.29 2.97
C PHE A 252 16.35 -0.70 1.66
N HIS A 253 15.87 -1.53 0.74
CA HIS A 253 15.20 -1.04 -0.45
C HIS A 253 13.92 -0.29 -0.06
N GLN A 254 13.49 0.61 -0.94
CA GLN A 254 12.24 1.33 -0.78
C GLN A 254 11.19 0.71 -1.69
N TYR A 255 10.00 0.46 -1.16
CA TYR A 255 8.95 -0.27 -1.86
C TYR A 255 7.67 0.54 -1.94
N PHE A 256 6.75 0.13 -2.80
CA PHE A 256 5.38 0.64 -2.77
C PHE A 256 4.38 -0.47 -3.03
N GLN A 257 3.14 -0.22 -2.67
CA GLN A 257 2.04 -1.14 -3.01
C GLN A 257 0.90 -0.42 -3.71
N LEU A 258 0.17 -1.20 -4.52
CA LEU A 258 -1.00 -0.78 -5.27
C LEU A 258 -2.20 -1.65 -4.87
N ASN A 259 -3.20 -1.04 -4.25
CA ASN A 259 -4.50 -1.63 -3.96
C ASN A 259 -5.47 -1.28 -5.10
N ALA A 260 -5.65 -2.22 -6.03
CA ALA A 260 -6.46 -2.05 -7.23
C ALA A 260 -7.91 -2.56 -7.04
N TYR A 261 -8.89 -1.79 -7.53
CA TYR A 261 -10.28 -2.23 -7.77
C TYR A 261 -10.45 -2.29 -9.25
N VAL A 262 -11.11 -3.31 -9.75
CA VAL A 262 -11.70 -3.23 -11.07
C VAL A 262 -13.21 -3.34 -10.94
N VAL A 263 -13.91 -2.34 -11.48
CA VAL A 263 -15.36 -2.35 -11.65
C VAL A 263 -15.70 -2.06 -13.11
N ASP A 264 -16.85 -2.54 -13.57
CA ASP A 264 -17.40 -2.09 -14.84
C ASP A 264 -18.04 -0.69 -14.71
N ASN A 265 -18.39 -0.08 -15.84
CA ASN A 265 -19.06 1.22 -15.90
C ASN A 265 -20.50 1.20 -15.31
N HIS A 266 -21.01 0.05 -14.89
CA HIS A 266 -22.24 -0.10 -14.10
C HIS A 266 -21.97 -0.31 -12.60
N GLY A 267 -20.70 -0.21 -12.17
CA GLY A 267 -20.26 -0.37 -10.79
C GLY A 267 -20.19 -1.81 -10.30
N LYS A 268 -20.24 -2.82 -11.18
CA LYS A 268 -20.09 -4.23 -10.78
C LYS A 268 -18.61 -4.61 -10.69
N PRO A 269 -18.17 -5.29 -9.60
CA PRO A 269 -16.80 -5.78 -9.50
C PRO A 269 -16.42 -6.75 -10.63
N VAL A 270 -15.20 -6.64 -11.13
CA VAL A 270 -14.63 -7.52 -12.15
C VAL A 270 -13.52 -8.35 -11.52
N GLY A 271 -13.79 -9.64 -11.31
CA GLY A 271 -12.88 -10.53 -10.55
C GLY A 271 -11.79 -11.22 -11.35
N ASP A 272 -11.90 -11.22 -12.68
CA ASP A 272 -10.98 -11.88 -13.60
C ASP A 272 -10.38 -10.86 -14.57
N TYR A 273 -9.26 -10.29 -14.15
CA TYR A 273 -8.49 -9.30 -14.90
C TYR A 273 -6.99 -9.54 -14.76
N PHE A 274 -6.20 -8.81 -15.52
CA PHE A 274 -4.74 -8.78 -15.46
C PHE A 274 -4.28 -7.34 -15.66
N LEU A 275 -3.34 -6.89 -14.83
CA LEU A 275 -2.72 -5.57 -14.98
C LEU A 275 -1.35 -5.76 -15.63
N GLU A 276 -1.13 -5.05 -16.72
CA GLU A 276 0.08 -5.11 -17.52
C GLU A 276 0.89 -3.84 -17.27
N PHE A 277 2.20 -3.98 -17.05
CA PHE A 277 3.12 -2.87 -16.83
C PHE A 277 4.25 -2.91 -17.85
N PHE A 278 4.56 -1.79 -18.51
CA PHE A 278 5.55 -1.73 -19.58
C PHE A 278 6.02 -0.30 -19.87
N SER A 279 7.14 -0.14 -20.59
CA SER A 279 7.66 1.18 -20.98
C SER A 279 7.60 1.49 -22.48
N ASP A 280 7.57 0.46 -23.35
CA ASP A 280 7.43 0.65 -24.80
C ASP A 280 6.13 0.05 -25.30
N THR A 281 5.30 0.93 -25.83
CA THR A 281 3.99 0.64 -26.43
C THR A 281 4.07 -0.11 -27.77
N ARG A 282 5.25 -0.22 -28.38
CA ARG A 282 5.43 -0.73 -29.76
C ARG A 282 6.19 -2.04 -29.85
N LYS A 283 6.90 -2.45 -28.81
CA LYS A 283 7.72 -3.67 -28.77
C LYS A 283 7.66 -4.29 -27.38
N ALA A 284 7.43 -5.60 -27.33
CA ALA A 284 7.69 -6.38 -26.13
C ALA A 284 9.21 -6.42 -25.90
N HIS A 285 9.74 -5.56 -25.04
CA HIS A 285 11.16 -5.60 -24.66
C HIS A 285 11.39 -6.76 -23.71
N GLU A 286 11.97 -7.84 -24.24
CA GLU A 286 12.05 -9.13 -23.54
C GLU A 286 12.86 -9.05 -22.23
N ALA A 287 14.05 -8.42 -22.23
CA ALA A 287 14.90 -8.38 -21.03
C ALA A 287 14.37 -7.44 -19.93
N ALA A 288 13.92 -6.23 -20.28
CA ALA A 288 13.41 -5.27 -19.31
C ALA A 288 12.06 -5.74 -18.71
N ASN A 289 11.17 -6.34 -19.53
CA ASN A 289 9.92 -6.89 -19.01
C ASN A 289 10.15 -8.13 -18.15
N VAL A 290 11.11 -8.99 -18.51
CA VAL A 290 11.52 -10.12 -17.64
C VAL A 290 12.04 -9.59 -16.30
N PHE A 291 12.88 -8.55 -16.30
CA PHE A 291 13.35 -7.93 -15.06
C PHE A 291 12.20 -7.30 -14.25
N LEU A 292 11.27 -6.59 -14.90
CA LEU A 292 10.11 -6.01 -14.22
C LEU A 292 9.28 -7.08 -13.51
N HIS A 293 8.99 -8.19 -14.17
CA HIS A 293 8.18 -9.27 -13.59
C HIS A 293 8.96 -10.17 -12.61
N GLY A 294 10.28 -10.25 -12.74
CA GLY A 294 11.13 -11.10 -11.91
C GLY A 294 11.67 -10.44 -10.64
N GLU A 295 12.01 -9.15 -10.72
CA GLU A 295 12.76 -8.44 -9.69
C GLU A 295 12.10 -7.13 -9.22
N VAL A 296 11.08 -6.63 -9.93
CA VAL A 296 10.39 -5.39 -9.53
C VAL A 296 9.02 -5.68 -8.95
N ILE A 297 8.26 -6.60 -9.52
CA ILE A 297 6.94 -7.01 -9.00
C ILE A 297 7.15 -8.17 -8.03
N GLU A 298 7.26 -7.85 -6.75
CA GLU A 298 7.56 -8.79 -5.67
C GLU A 298 6.39 -9.71 -5.31
N ASP A 299 5.17 -9.21 -5.34
CA ASP A 299 3.99 -9.96 -4.92
C ASP A 299 2.72 -9.44 -5.61
N VAL A 300 1.82 -10.36 -5.98
CA VAL A 300 0.47 -10.03 -6.43
C VAL A 300 -0.50 -10.90 -5.66
N LYS A 301 -1.30 -10.27 -4.80
CA LYS A 301 -2.27 -10.93 -3.96
C LYS A 301 -3.70 -10.56 -4.35
N LYS A 302 -4.46 -11.57 -4.76
CA LYS A 302 -5.91 -11.47 -4.93
C LYS A 302 -6.58 -11.52 -3.55
N ASN A 303 -7.47 -10.56 -3.28
CA ASN A 303 -8.24 -10.58 -2.04
C ASN A 303 -9.21 -11.78 -2.05
N THR A 304 -9.30 -12.48 -0.92
CA THR A 304 -10.07 -13.72 -0.80
C THR A 304 -11.59 -13.50 -0.73
N ARG A 305 -12.04 -12.30 -0.36
CA ARG A 305 -13.47 -11.96 -0.18
C ARG A 305 -14.07 -11.21 -1.36
N ASP A 306 -13.28 -10.34 -2.00
CA ASP A 306 -13.67 -9.63 -3.20
C ASP A 306 -12.62 -9.87 -4.30
N PRO A 307 -12.91 -10.69 -5.32
CA PRO A 307 -11.95 -11.00 -6.36
C PRO A 307 -11.62 -9.80 -7.26
N GLY A 308 -12.42 -8.73 -7.23
CA GLY A 308 -12.14 -7.47 -7.92
C GLY A 308 -11.02 -6.65 -7.28
N LEU A 309 -10.68 -6.99 -6.04
CA LEU A 309 -9.64 -6.36 -5.23
C LEU A 309 -8.31 -7.13 -5.34
N ARG A 310 -7.23 -6.40 -5.62
CA ARG A 310 -5.86 -6.94 -5.65
C ARG A 310 -4.87 -5.99 -5.01
N ASN A 311 -3.89 -6.56 -4.33
CA ASN A 311 -2.70 -5.87 -3.89
C ASN A 311 -1.53 -6.29 -4.78
N LEU A 312 -0.77 -5.32 -5.28
CA LEU A 312 0.48 -5.53 -5.99
C LEU A 312 1.59 -4.85 -5.21
N TYR A 313 2.72 -5.51 -5.01
CA TYR A 313 3.88 -5.02 -4.28
C TYR A 313 5.07 -4.86 -5.21
N PHE A 314 5.77 -3.74 -5.09
CA PHE A 314 6.85 -3.39 -6.00
C PHE A 314 8.10 -2.92 -5.26
N ASP A 315 9.25 -3.42 -5.69
CA ASP A 315 10.55 -2.85 -5.34
C ASP A 315 10.82 -1.61 -6.19
N ARG A 316 10.78 -0.42 -5.55
CA ARG A 316 11.06 0.83 -6.26
C ARG A 316 12.55 1.00 -6.52
N THR A 317 13.41 0.49 -5.65
CA THR A 317 14.86 0.55 -5.85
C THR A 317 15.20 -0.17 -7.15
N ASP A 318 14.70 -1.38 -7.36
CA ASP A 318 15.00 -2.16 -8.56
C ASP A 318 14.27 -1.62 -9.80
N LEU A 319 13.10 -0.99 -9.63
CA LEU A 319 12.48 -0.20 -10.70
C LEU A 319 13.43 0.90 -11.21
N TYR A 320 14.13 1.60 -10.31
CA TYR A 320 15.05 2.70 -10.66
C TYR A 320 16.43 2.21 -11.11
N ASP A 321 17.03 1.31 -10.34
CA ASP A 321 18.41 0.90 -10.46
C ASP A 321 18.60 -0.27 -11.44
N GLY A 322 17.52 -1.01 -11.75
CA GLY A 322 17.49 -2.10 -12.71
C GLY A 322 16.63 -1.78 -13.93
N TYR A 323 15.31 -1.76 -13.76
CA TYR A 323 14.35 -1.72 -14.88
C TYR A 323 14.59 -0.54 -15.83
N TYR A 324 14.61 0.69 -15.32
CA TYR A 324 14.82 1.86 -16.18
C TYR A 324 16.20 1.90 -16.85
N ARG A 325 17.22 1.25 -16.26
CA ARG A 325 18.56 1.16 -16.86
C ARG A 325 18.63 0.13 -17.99
N LEU A 326 17.76 -0.86 -17.97
CA LEU A 326 17.65 -1.90 -19.01
C LEU A 326 16.83 -1.45 -20.23
N LEU A 327 16.18 -0.29 -20.17
CA LEU A 327 15.43 0.24 -21.30
C LEU A 327 16.36 0.56 -22.49
N PRO A 328 15.94 0.28 -23.73
CA PRO A 328 16.71 0.66 -24.91
C PRO A 328 16.94 2.17 -24.98
N LYS A 329 18.06 2.56 -25.60
CA LYS A 329 18.38 3.97 -25.84
C LYS A 329 17.21 4.71 -26.48
N ASN A 330 16.94 5.92 -26.00
CA ASN A 330 15.84 6.80 -26.43
C ASN A 330 14.42 6.32 -26.05
N THR A 331 14.28 5.29 -25.23
CA THR A 331 12.98 4.93 -24.63
C THR A 331 12.72 5.87 -23.45
N PRO A 332 11.59 6.59 -23.42
CA PRO A 332 11.21 7.38 -22.25
C PRO A 332 11.09 6.47 -21.01
N PRO A 333 11.69 6.83 -19.87
CA PRO A 333 11.67 5.98 -18.68
C PRO A 333 10.35 6.16 -17.91
N VAL A 334 9.29 5.66 -18.53
CA VAL A 334 7.89 5.78 -18.10
C VAL A 334 7.34 4.39 -17.89
N LEU A 335 6.80 4.10 -16.71
CA LEU A 335 6.01 2.91 -16.51
C LEU A 335 4.56 3.21 -16.89
N TYR A 336 4.09 2.59 -17.95
CA TYR A 336 2.70 2.56 -18.34
C TYR A 336 2.01 1.36 -17.71
N MET A 337 0.70 1.50 -17.52
CA MET A 337 -0.19 0.42 -17.09
C MET A 337 -1.32 0.26 -18.11
N SER A 338 -1.65 -0.99 -18.43
CA SER A 338 -2.90 -1.37 -19.12
C SER A 338 -3.60 -2.48 -18.34
N ILE A 339 -4.82 -2.83 -18.77
CA ILE A 339 -5.65 -3.86 -18.18
C ILE A 339 -6.26 -4.77 -19.25
N SER A 340 -6.23 -6.06 -18.99
CA SER A 340 -6.98 -7.08 -19.70
C SER A 340 -8.03 -7.68 -18.77
N ALA A 341 -9.24 -7.99 -19.24
CA ALA A 341 -10.31 -8.55 -18.41
C ALA A 341 -11.11 -9.61 -19.16
N ALA A 342 -11.43 -10.71 -18.48
CA ALA A 342 -12.24 -11.78 -19.04
C ALA A 342 -13.71 -11.37 -19.09
N SER A 343 -14.36 -11.61 -20.23
CA SER A 343 -15.78 -11.35 -20.42
C SER A 343 -16.64 -12.12 -19.41
N PRO A 344 -17.68 -11.50 -18.82
CA PRO A 344 -18.52 -12.17 -17.82
C PRO A 344 -19.45 -13.22 -18.44
N GLY A 345 -19.55 -13.28 -19.77
CA GLY A 345 -20.29 -14.30 -20.51
C GLY A 345 -20.27 -14.04 -22.02
N LYS A 346 -20.90 -14.92 -22.81
CA LYS A 346 -20.86 -14.86 -24.29
C LYS A 346 -21.50 -13.62 -24.91
N ASN A 347 -22.36 -12.92 -24.16
CA ASN A 347 -23.17 -11.81 -24.65
C ASN A 347 -22.69 -10.45 -24.11
N VAL A 348 -21.60 -10.41 -23.36
CA VAL A 348 -21.08 -9.17 -22.77
C VAL A 348 -19.57 -9.24 -22.81
N SER A 349 -18.92 -8.22 -23.34
CA SER A 349 -17.47 -8.07 -23.31
C SER A 349 -17.06 -6.78 -22.57
N TYR A 350 -15.81 -6.76 -22.09
CA TYR A 350 -15.23 -5.55 -21.51
C TYR A 350 -14.39 -4.73 -22.50
N PHE A 351 -13.85 -5.37 -23.54
CA PHE A 351 -13.08 -4.73 -24.60
C PHE A 351 -13.50 -5.31 -25.96
N GLU A 352 -13.30 -4.55 -27.05
CA GLU A 352 -13.68 -5.00 -28.40
C GLU A 352 -12.86 -6.21 -28.85
N ARG A 353 -11.62 -6.32 -28.35
CA ARG A 353 -10.72 -7.44 -28.59
C ARG A 353 -10.19 -7.98 -27.27
N GLU A 354 -10.78 -9.07 -26.78
CA GLU A 354 -10.38 -9.74 -25.52
C GLU A 354 -8.87 -10.05 -25.44
N LYS A 355 -8.22 -10.33 -26.58
CA LYS A 355 -6.79 -10.65 -26.67
C LYS A 355 -5.82 -9.47 -26.55
N MET A 356 -6.31 -8.23 -26.65
CA MET A 356 -5.46 -7.03 -26.70
C MET A 356 -5.56 -6.15 -25.43
N GLY A 357 -6.48 -6.48 -24.51
CA GLY A 357 -6.77 -5.64 -23.34
C GLY A 357 -7.39 -4.29 -23.72
N ALA A 358 -7.34 -3.31 -22.80
CA ALA A 358 -7.56 -1.92 -23.13
C ALA A 358 -6.48 -1.48 -24.13
N GLU A 359 -6.88 -1.05 -25.34
CA GLU A 359 -5.95 -0.44 -26.29
C GLU A 359 -5.30 0.84 -25.73
N ALA A 360 -5.90 1.42 -24.68
CA ALA A 360 -5.37 2.55 -23.94
C ALA A 360 -4.44 2.11 -22.80
N TRP A 361 -3.40 2.92 -22.57
CA TRP A 361 -2.47 2.77 -21.46
C TRP A 361 -2.30 4.11 -20.75
N VAL A 362 -2.00 4.06 -19.45
CA VAL A 362 -1.89 5.25 -18.62
C VAL A 362 -0.51 5.30 -17.96
N PRO A 363 0.22 6.43 -18.03
CA PRO A 363 1.48 6.56 -17.32
C PRO A 363 1.24 6.59 -15.80
N VAL A 364 1.82 5.64 -15.07
CA VAL A 364 1.67 5.51 -13.61
C VAL A 364 2.93 5.86 -12.83
N HIS A 365 4.10 5.83 -13.49
CA HIS A 365 5.37 6.24 -12.90
C HIS A 365 6.30 6.83 -13.96
N LEU A 366 7.13 7.80 -13.56
CA LEU A 366 8.10 8.47 -14.43
C LEU A 366 9.44 8.60 -13.71
N HIS A 367 10.55 8.25 -14.37
CA HIS A 367 11.89 8.53 -13.89
C HIS A 367 12.32 9.94 -14.34
N GLY A 368 12.76 10.78 -13.40
CA GLY A 368 13.37 12.09 -13.68
C GLY A 368 12.51 13.32 -13.33
N ASP A 369 11.18 13.22 -13.38
CA ASP A 369 10.29 14.28 -12.87
C ASP A 369 9.48 13.77 -11.69
N SER A 370 9.99 14.04 -10.49
CA SER A 370 9.34 13.64 -9.25
C SER A 370 7.99 14.34 -9.06
N SER A 371 7.68 15.48 -9.69
CA SER A 371 6.38 16.14 -9.54
C SER A 371 5.25 15.37 -10.24
N ARG A 372 5.57 14.66 -11.33
CA ARG A 372 4.62 13.90 -12.15
C ARG A 372 4.55 12.41 -11.79
N CYS A 373 5.39 11.97 -10.86
CA CYS A 373 5.43 10.58 -10.45
C CYS A 373 4.29 10.29 -9.48
N TRP A 374 3.26 9.55 -9.93
CA TRP A 374 2.14 9.22 -9.07
C TRP A 374 2.52 8.17 -8.02
N LEU A 375 3.17 7.09 -8.45
CA LEU A 375 3.71 6.04 -7.60
C LEU A 375 4.93 6.55 -6.80
N ARG A 376 4.80 6.62 -5.47
CA ARG A 376 5.80 7.12 -4.53
C ARG A 376 6.45 6.00 -3.73
N ARG A 377 7.70 6.22 -3.32
CA ARG A 377 8.41 5.35 -2.38
C ARG A 377 7.67 5.22 -1.05
N ASN A 378 7.79 4.08 -0.41
CA ASN A 378 7.21 3.76 0.90
C ASN A 378 5.73 4.12 1.02
N THR A 379 4.95 4.00 -0.06
CA THR A 379 3.57 4.51 -0.13
C THR A 379 2.58 3.45 -0.60
N THR A 380 1.39 3.44 -0.01
CA THR A 380 0.24 2.70 -0.52
C THR A 380 -0.55 3.55 -1.51
N HIS A 381 -0.88 2.98 -2.66
CA HIS A 381 -1.64 3.62 -3.71
C HIS A 381 -2.97 2.91 -3.89
N TYR A 382 -4.08 3.64 -3.90
CA TYR A 382 -5.40 3.11 -4.22
C TYR A 382 -5.74 3.45 -5.66
N LEU A 383 -6.08 2.42 -6.43
CA LEU A 383 -6.38 2.53 -7.84
C LEU A 383 -7.77 1.96 -8.09
N LYS A 384 -8.75 2.81 -8.39
CA LYS A 384 -10.04 2.36 -8.90
C LYS A 384 -10.01 2.37 -10.42
N ILE A 385 -10.18 1.22 -11.04
CA ILE A 385 -10.25 1.06 -12.49
C ILE A 385 -11.71 0.85 -12.89
N ILE A 386 -12.19 1.64 -13.83
CA ILE A 386 -13.50 1.49 -14.46
C ILE A 386 -13.28 1.02 -15.89
N ILE A 387 -13.89 -0.08 -16.28
CA ILE A 387 -13.83 -0.64 -17.64
C ILE A 387 -15.23 -0.66 -18.29
N PRO A 388 -15.35 -0.47 -19.61
CA PRO A 388 -16.67 -0.43 -20.25
C PRO A 388 -17.31 -1.82 -20.24
N ARG A 389 -18.63 -1.88 -20.04
CA ARG A 389 -19.43 -3.10 -20.24
C ARG A 389 -20.17 -3.00 -21.55
N MET A 390 -19.81 -3.81 -22.54
CA MET A 390 -20.38 -3.78 -23.87
C MET A 390 -21.28 -4.99 -24.11
N PRO A 391 -22.60 -4.81 -24.31
CA PRO A 391 -23.47 -5.90 -24.73
C PRO A 391 -23.13 -6.33 -26.16
N ALA A 392 -23.17 -7.63 -26.44
CA ALA A 392 -23.08 -8.15 -27.79
C ALA A 392 -24.25 -7.62 -28.64
N THR A 393 -24.02 -7.48 -29.95
CA THR A 393 -25.01 -6.98 -30.90
C THR A 393 -26.29 -7.82 -30.96
N ASP A 394 -26.26 -9.05 -30.43
CA ASP A 394 -27.36 -10.01 -30.48
C ASP A 394 -27.94 -10.38 -29.10
N VAL A 395 -27.68 -9.57 -28.05
CA VAL A 395 -28.21 -9.78 -26.69
C VAL A 395 -29.74 -9.84 -26.65
N PHE A 396 -30.40 -8.94 -27.41
CA PHE A 396 -31.86 -8.95 -27.54
C PHE A 396 -32.24 -9.42 -28.95
N LYS A 397 -32.54 -10.71 -29.08
CA LYS A 397 -33.19 -11.26 -30.29
C LYS A 397 -34.69 -11.14 -30.10
N LEU A 398 -35.34 -10.30 -30.92
CA LEU A 398 -36.79 -10.23 -30.95
C LEU A 398 -37.33 -11.54 -31.55
N ALA A 399 -37.83 -12.44 -30.70
CA ALA A 399 -38.43 -13.69 -31.14
C ALA A 399 -39.84 -13.42 -31.68
N ARG A 400 -39.93 -12.96 -32.93
CA ARG A 400 -41.16 -12.57 -33.64
C ARG A 400 -41.97 -11.47 -32.95
N PHE A 401 -42.09 -10.33 -33.62
CA PHE A 401 -43.18 -9.39 -33.35
C PHE A 401 -44.49 -10.10 -33.72
N GLN A 402 -45.34 -10.45 -32.74
CA GLN A 402 -46.73 -10.81 -33.02
C GLN A 402 -47.51 -9.51 -33.17
N PRO A 403 -48.01 -9.18 -34.37
CA PRO A 403 -48.74 -7.95 -34.63
C PRO A 403 -50.11 -7.90 -33.94
#